data_AF-A0ABD0BZY3-F1
#
_entry.id   AF-A0ABD0BZY3-F1
#
_cell.length_a   1.000
_cell.length_b   1.000
_cell.length_c   1.000
_cell.angle_alpha   90.00
_cell.angle_beta   90.00
_cell.angle_gamma   90.00
#
_symmetry.space_group_name_H-M   'P 1'
#
loop_
_entity.id
_entity.type
_entity.pdbx_description
1 polymer ?
#
loop_
_entity_poly.entity_id
_entity_poly.type
_entity_poly.pdbx_seq_one_letter_code
_entity_poly.pdbx_strand_id
1 'polypeptide(L)' 'MTKNVAIIGANGQIARLVENDILNNDKDVHLTLFLRNASRLDSLKDNPQVTIIDGDANDPEDLRKASYFFKHSWYLR' A
#
# COMPACT_ATOMS: atom_id res chain seq x y z
N MET A 1 8.23 -15.60 -7.10
CA MET A 1 6.77 -15.36 -6.99
C MET A 1 6.60 -14.08 -6.21
N THR A 2 5.98 -13.06 -6.81
CA THR A 2 5.79 -11.76 -6.17
C THR A 2 4.75 -11.87 -5.05
N LYS A 3 5.06 -11.35 -3.86
CA LYS A 3 4.14 -11.27 -2.72
C LYS A 3 3.52 -9.88 -2.70
N ASN A 4 2.20 -9.75 -2.53
CA ASN A 4 1.59 -8.44 -2.31
C ASN A 4 1.26 -8.27 -0.82
N VAL A 5 1.66 -7.13 -0.26
CA VAL A 5 1.47 -6.77 1.15
C VAL A 5 0.71 -5.45 1.21
N ALA A 6 -0.34 -5.40 2.03
CA ALA A 6 -1.11 -4.18 2.26
C ALA A 6 -0.79 -3.62 3.65
N ILE A 7 -0.55 -2.31 3.73
CA ILE A 7 -0.31 -1.58 4.98
C ILE A 7 -1.42 -0.54 5.14
N ILE A 8 -2.20 -0.67 6.22
CA ILE A 8 -3.27 0.27 6.60
C ILE A 8 -2.69 1.28 7.58
N GLY A 9 -2.93 2.58 7.34
CA GLY A 9 -2.31 3.64 8.11
C GLY A 9 -0.85 3.89 7.69
N ALA A 10 -0.56 3.79 6.38
CA ALA A 10 0.79 3.84 5.81
C ALA A 10 1.59 5.14 6.12
N ASN A 11 0.94 6.19 6.61
CA ASN A 11 1.66 7.38 7.10
C ASN A 11 2.25 7.23 8.51
N GLY A 12 2.02 6.10 9.19
CA GLY A 12 2.50 5.85 10.55
C GLY A 12 4.02 5.67 10.63
N GLN A 13 4.60 5.86 11.82
CA GLN A 13 6.05 5.73 12.02
C GLN A 13 6.56 4.32 11.72
N ILE A 14 5.86 3.28 12.20
CA ILE A 14 6.22 1.88 11.94
C ILE A 14 6.04 1.54 10.46
N ALA A 15 4.95 2.02 9.83
CA ALA A 15 4.69 1.79 8.42
C ALA A 15 5.84 2.28 7.53
N ARG A 16 6.32 3.51 7.76
CA ARG A 16 7.47 4.07 7.03
C ARG A 16 8.75 3.25 7.18
N LEU A 17 9.01 2.71 8.38
CA LEU A 17 10.18 1.85 8.61
C LEU A 17 10.05 0.54 7.82
N VAL A 18 8.87 -0.08 7.86
CA VAL A 18 8.59 -1.33 7.13
C VAL A 18 8.63 -1.12 5.62
N GLU A 19 8.03 -0.04 5.12
CA GLU A 19 8.08 0.35 3.71
C GLU A 19 9.53 0.51 3.24
N ASN A 20 10.34 1.25 4.00
CA ASN A 20 11.73 1.47 3.64
C ASN A 20 12.54 0.17 3.66
N ASP A 21 12.34 -0.70 4.67
CA ASP A 21 13.03 -1.98 4.75
C ASP A 21 12.67 -2.89 3.55
N ILE A 22 11.38 -3.07 3.28
CA ILE A 22 10.89 -3.91 2.18
C ILE A 22 11.36 -3.37 0.82
N LEU A 23 11.24 -2.06 0.57
CA LEU A 23 11.63 -1.49 -0.72
C LEU A 23 13.14 -1.58 -0.97
N ASN A 24 13.95 -1.62 0.08
CA ASN A 24 15.40 -1.76 -0.05
C ASN A 24 15.84 -3.23 -0.15
N ASN A 25 15.21 -4.13 0.60
CA ASN A 25 15.69 -5.50 0.80
C ASN A 25 14.88 -6.58 0.05
N ASP A 26 13.61 -6.34 -0.26
CA ASP A 26 12.69 -7.34 -0.84
C ASP A 26 12.09 -6.86 -2.17
N LYS A 27 12.81 -7.12 -3.27
CA LYS A 27 12.37 -6.75 -4.64
C LYS A 27 11.18 -7.57 -5.17
N ASP A 28 10.92 -8.73 -4.56
CA ASP A 28 9.78 -9.59 -4.88
C ASP A 28 8.51 -9.22 -4.09
N VAL A 29 8.47 -8.07 -3.42
CA VAL A 29 7.28 -7.58 -2.72
C VAL A 29 6.69 -6.35 -3.43
N HIS A 30 5.37 -6.37 -3.60
CA HIS A 30 4.58 -5.21 -4.02
C HIS A 30 3.77 -4.68 -2.83
N LEU A 31 3.93 -3.40 -2.54
CA LEU A 31 3.28 -2.72 -1.41
C LEU A 31 2.02 -1.99 -1.86
N THR A 32 0.93 -2.21 -1.14
CA THR A 32 -0.28 -1.37 -1.23
C THR A 32 -0.39 -0.54 0.04
N LEU A 33 -0.24 0.77 -0.07
CA LEU A 33 -0.17 1.71 1.04
C LEU A 33 -1.50 2.47 1.14
N PHE A 34 -2.28 2.19 2.18
CA PHE A 34 -3.58 2.81 2.42
C PHE A 34 -3.48 3.82 3.56
N LEU A 35 -3.84 5.07 3.28
CA LEU A 35 -3.76 6.17 4.24
C LEU A 35 -4.70 7.32 3.88
N ARG A 36 -5.00 8.17 4.86
CA ARG A 36 -5.62 9.47 4.64
C ARG A 36 -4.57 10.46 4.10
N ASN A 37 -4.97 11.31 3.15
CA ASN A 37 -4.12 12.31 2.52
C ASN A 37 -2.89 11.65 1.87
N ALA A 38 -3.14 10.80 0.86
CA ALA A 38 -2.14 10.06 0.11
C ALA A 38 -1.01 10.92 -0.47
N SER A 39 -1.23 12.22 -0.67
CA SER A 39 -0.19 13.18 -1.08
C SER A 39 1.02 13.21 -0.13
N ARG A 40 0.86 12.77 1.12
CA ARG A 40 1.96 12.59 2.08
C ARG A 40 3.01 11.57 1.63
N LEU A 41 2.65 10.68 0.71
CA LEU A 41 3.52 9.65 0.14
C LEU A 41 3.81 9.90 -1.36
N ASP A 42 3.66 11.14 -1.85
CA ASP A 42 3.92 11.48 -3.26
C ASP A 42 5.33 11.11 -3.74
N SER A 43 6.32 11.03 -2.84
CA SER A 43 7.67 10.57 -3.16
C SER A 43 7.74 9.11 -3.61
N LEU A 44 6.72 8.30 -3.30
CA LEU A 44 6.64 6.89 -3.65
C LEU A 44 5.73 6.61 -4.85
N LYS A 45 5.05 7.63 -5.40
CA LYS A 45 4.03 7.45 -6.45
C LYS A 45 4.58 6.83 -7.74
N ASP A 46 5.84 7.11 -8.06
CA ASP A 46 6.50 6.65 -9.28
C ASP A 46 7.27 5.33 -9.04
N ASN A 47 7.20 4.77 -7.83
CA ASN A 47 7.86 3.51 -7.50
C ASN A 47 7.05 2.33 -8.07
N PRO A 48 7.63 1.49 -8.95
CA PRO A 48 6.91 0.39 -9.59
C PRO A 48 6.46 -0.71 -8.62
N GLN A 49 7.05 -0.79 -7.42
CA GLN A 49 6.68 -1.74 -6.36
C GLN A 49 5.58 -1.21 -5.45
N VAL A 50 5.04 -0.01 -5.68
CA VAL A 50 4.12 0.66 -4.75
C VAL A 50 2.82 1.03 -5.44
N THR A 51 1.71 0.77 -4.75
CA THR A 51 0.40 1.35 -5.05
C THR A 51 -0.04 2.15 -3.84
N ILE A 52 -0.48 3.39 -4.04
CA ILE A 52 -0.99 4.25 -2.97
C ILE A 52 -2.51 4.37 -3.13
N ILE A 53 -3.25 4.16 -2.04
CA ILE A 53 -4.70 4.29 -1.99
C ILE A 53 -5.05 5.33 -0.93
N ASP A 54 -5.71 6.41 -1.35
CA ASP A 54 -6.29 7.38 -0.43
C ASP A 54 -7.60 6.82 0.15
N GLY A 55 -7.73 6.87 1.47
CA GLY A 55 -8.96 6.50 2.14
C GLY A 55 -8.86 6.54 3.66
N ASP A 56 -10.03 6.46 4.30
CA ASP A 56 -10.14 6.47 5.74
C ASP A 56 -10.31 5.06 6.33
N ALA A 57 -9.39 4.64 7.20
CA ALA A 57 -9.48 3.34 7.89
C ALA A 57 -10.65 3.25 8.88
N ASN A 58 -11.22 4.38 9.29
CA ASN A 58 -12.44 4.44 10.10
C ASN A 58 -13.71 4.40 9.24
N ASP A 59 -13.60 4.47 7.91
CA ASP A 59 -14.70 4.29 6.98
C ASP A 59 -14.70 2.83 6.44
N PRO A 60 -15.71 2.02 6.81
CA PRO A 60 -15.82 0.64 6.33
C PRO A 60 -15.87 0.53 4.80
N GLU A 61 -16.43 1.51 4.10
CA GLU A 61 -16.52 1.50 2.65
C GLU A 61 -15.16 1.75 1.99
N ASP A 62 -14.32 2.59 2.59
CA ASP A 62 -12.95 2.80 2.09
C ASP A 62 -12.06 1.57 2.34
N LEU A 63 -12.20 0.91 3.51
CA LEU A 63 -11.56 -0.38 3.76
C LEU A 63 -12.04 -1.46 2.79
N ARG A 64 -13.33 -1.45 2.45
CA ARG A 64 -13.90 -2.36 1.46
C ARG A 64 -13.28 -2.12 0.09
N LYS A 65 -13.17 -0.86 -0.37
CA LYS A 65 -12.49 -0.51 -1.64
C LYS A 65 -11.05 -1.01 -1.65
N ALA A 66 -10.29 -0.78 -0.59
CA ALA A 66 -8.90 -1.24 -0.48
C ALA A 66 -8.80 -2.78 -0.55
N SER A 67 -9.71 -3.49 0.12
CA SER A 67 -9.78 -4.96 0.08
C SER A 67 -10.17 -5.51 -1.29
N TYR A 68 -11.11 -4.88 -1.99
CA TYR A 68 -11.49 -5.25 -3.36
C TYR A 68 -10.35 -4.99 -4.34
N PHE A 69 -9.67 -3.85 -4.21
CA PHE A 69 -8.51 -3.53 -5.03
C PHE A 69 -7.42 -4.58 -4.86
N PHE A 70 -7.10 -4.93 -3.60
CA PHE A 70 -6.19 -6.03 -3.29
C PHE A 70 -6.64 -7.30 -4.01
N LYS A 71 -7.84 -7.80 -3.73
CA LYS A 71 -8.35 -9.09 -4.26
C LYS A 71 -8.42 -9.14 -5.79
N HIS A 72 -8.83 -8.07 -6.47
CA HIS A 72 -8.95 -8.07 -7.94
C HIS A 72 -7.60 -7.90 -8.64
N SER A 73 -6.65 -7.17 -8.04
CA SER A 73 -5.29 -7.09 -8.59
C SER A 73 -4.58 -8.45 -8.61
N TRP A 74 -4.99 -9.41 -7.76
CA TRP A 74 -4.48 -10.78 -7.76
C TRP A 74 -5.12 -11.70 -8.81
N TYR A 75 -6.32 -11.40 -9.30
CA TYR A 75 -7.04 -12.28 -10.24
C TYR A 75 -6.72 -11.99 -11.72
N LEU A 76 -6.10 -10.85 -11.99
CA LEU A 76 -5.78 -10.37 -13.35
C LEU A 76 -4.26 -10.41 -13.66
N ARG A 77 -3.47 -11.13 -12.85
CA ARG A 77 -2.03 -11.34 -13.05
C ARG A 77 -1.69 -12.82 -13.16
#